data_AF-A0A350T642-F1
#
_entry.id   AF-A0A350T642-F1
#
_cell.length_a   1.000
_cell.length_b   1.000
_cell.length_c   1.000
_cell.angle_alpha   90.00
_cell.angle_beta   90.00
_cell.angle_gamma   90.00
#
_symmetry.space_group_name_H-M   'P 1'
#
loop_
_entity.id
_entity.type
_entity.pdbx_description
1 polymer ?
#
loop_
_entity_poly.entity_id
_entity_poly.type
_entity_poly.pdbx_seq_one_letter_code
_entity_poly.pdbx_strand_id
1 'polypeptide(L)' 'MPTAIDHVVILVEDLDQAVRQYEQLGFTVVPGGKHARYTHNALITFQDGSYLELIAFYEAADPCLLYTSPISR' A
#
# COMPACT_ATOMS: atom_id res chain seq x y z
N MET A 1 -23.70 -9.76 -0.98
CA MET A 1 -22.80 -8.70 -0.49
C MET A 1 -22.92 -7.53 -1.44
N PRO A 2 -23.03 -6.28 -0.96
CA PRO A 2 -23.10 -5.13 -1.86
C PRO A 2 -21.82 -5.03 -2.69
N THR A 3 -21.94 -4.67 -3.96
CA THR A 3 -20.79 -4.39 -4.83
C THR A 3 -20.39 -2.94 -4.61
N ALA A 4 -19.27 -2.73 -3.93
CA ALA A 4 -18.71 -1.42 -3.64
C ALA A 4 -17.18 -1.45 -3.82
N ILE A 5 -16.55 -0.28 -3.80
CA ILE A 5 -15.09 -0.20 -3.74
C ILE A 5 -14.66 -0.67 -2.35
N ASP A 6 -13.77 -1.67 -2.32
CA ASP A 6 -13.16 -2.16 -1.07
C ASP A 6 -12.03 -1.21 -0.63
N HIS A 7 -11.07 -0.97 -1.52
CA HIS A 7 -9.93 -0.09 -1.22
C HIS A 7 -9.28 0.50 -2.46
N VAL A 8 -8.41 1.48 -2.23
CA VAL A 8 -7.52 2.06 -3.23
C VAL A 8 -6.08 1.89 -2.77
N VAL A 9 -5.22 1.37 -3.66
CA VAL A 9 -3.79 1.19 -3.41
C VAL A 9 -3.01 2.40 -3.91
N ILE A 10 -2.13 2.93 -3.07
CA ILE A 10 -1.23 4.05 -3.39
C ILE A 10 0.20 3.55 -3.21
N LEU A 11 0.91 3.37 -4.32
CA LEU A 11 2.34 3.08 -4.31
C LEU A 11 3.11 4.34 -3.90
N VAL A 12 3.90 4.22 -2.85
CA VAL A 12 4.79 5.27 -2.33
C VAL A 12 6.24 4.79 -2.37
N GLU A 13 7.17 5.74 -2.43
CA GLU A 13 8.61 5.44 -2.47
C GLU A 13 9.13 4.97 -1.10
N ASP A 14 8.73 5.67 -0.04
CA ASP A 14 9.09 5.36 1.35
C ASP A 14 7.81 5.32 2.20
N LEU A 15 7.50 4.15 2.75
CA LEU A 15 6.27 3.95 3.52
C LEU A 15 6.28 4.75 4.82
N ASP A 16 7.41 4.82 5.52
CA ASP A 16 7.50 5.52 6.80
C ASP A 16 7.33 7.04 6.62
N GLN A 17 7.85 7.58 5.52
CA GLN A 17 7.64 8.97 5.13
C GLN A 17 6.18 9.23 4.79
N ALA A 18 5.55 8.38 3.98
CA ALA A 18 4.14 8.51 3.64
C ALA A 18 3.25 8.45 4.88
N VAL A 19 3.48 7.50 5.80
CA VAL A 19 2.76 7.39 7.07
C VAL A 19 2.78 8.73 7.82
N ARG A 20 3.96 9.32 8.03
CA ARG A 20 4.10 10.61 8.71
C ARG A 20 3.35 11.74 7.99
N GLN A 21 3.38 11.77 6.66
CA GLN A 21 2.67 12.79 5.88
C GLN A 21 1.15 12.66 6.03
N TYR A 22 0.61 11.44 5.94
CA TYR A 22 -0.83 11.22 6.11
C TYR A 22 -1.29 11.46 7.55
N GLU A 23 -0.48 11.12 8.56
CA GLU A 23 -0.74 11.49 9.96
C GLU A 23 -0.80 13.01 10.15
N GLN A 24 0.11 13.76 9.51
CA GLN A 24 0.10 15.23 9.53
C GLN A 24 -1.14 15.84 8.85
N LEU A 25 -1.71 15.15 7.86
CA LEU A 25 -2.98 15.51 7.24
C LEU A 25 -4.20 15.19 8.13
N GLY A 26 -3.98 14.56 9.28
CA GLY A 26 -5.03 14.22 10.25
C GLY A 26 -5.65 12.84 10.04
N PHE A 27 -5.06 11.99 9.20
CA PHE A 27 -5.49 10.60 9.09
C PHE A 27 -4.94 9.74 10.23
N THR A 28 -5.75 8.79 10.69
CA THR A 28 -5.24 7.68 11.50
C THR A 28 -4.64 6.66 10.56
N VAL A 29 -3.33 6.47 10.64
CA VAL A 29 -2.60 5.47 9.84
C VAL A 29 -2.23 4.30 10.74
N VAL A 30 -2.56 3.08 10.31
CA VAL A 30 -2.27 1.85 11.05
C VAL A 30 -1.20 1.05 10.30
N PRO A 31 -0.11 0.63 10.96
CA PRO A 31 0.87 -0.26 10.34
C PRO A 31 0.19 -1.53 9.83
N GLY A 32 0.45 -1.88 8.58
CA GLY A 32 -0.08 -3.08 7.96
C GLY A 32 0.88 -4.26 8.10
N GLY A 33 0.90 -5.10 7.07
CA GLY A 33 1.73 -6.28 6.96
C GLY A 33 2.97 -6.08 6.09
N LYS A 34 3.90 -7.02 6.25
CA LYS A 34 5.00 -7.25 5.31
C LYS A 34 4.63 -8.42 4.40
N HIS A 35 4.53 -8.18 3.11
CA HIS A 35 4.23 -9.21 2.13
C HIS A 35 5.49 -9.99 1.74
N ALA A 36 5.30 -11.27 1.41
CA ALA A 36 6.39 -12.19 1.06
C ALA A 36 7.15 -11.81 -0.23
N ARG A 37 6.60 -10.90 -1.04
CA ARG A 37 7.18 -10.40 -2.30
C ARG A 37 7.53 -8.93 -2.20
N TYR A 38 8.45 -8.59 -1.30
CA TYR A 38 9.16 -7.31 -1.26
C TYR A 38 8.36 -6.06 -0.87
N THR A 39 7.06 -6.13 -0.64
CA THR A 39 6.26 -4.97 -0.22
C THR A 39 5.88 -4.98 1.26
N HIS A 40 5.70 -3.80 1.82
CA HIS A 40 5.05 -3.57 3.10
C HIS A 40 3.97 -2.50 2.93
N ASN A 41 2.97 -2.48 3.81
CA ASN A 41 1.89 -1.52 3.72
C ASN A 41 1.51 -0.89 5.05
N ALA A 42 0.74 0.18 4.96
CA ALA A 42 0.03 0.83 6.05
C ALA A 42 -1.38 1.21 5.56
N LEU A 43 -2.34 1.23 6.48
CA LEU A 43 -3.75 1.33 6.16
C LEU A 43 -4.35 2.60 6.75
N ILE A 44 -5.21 3.26 5.98
CA ILE A 44 -6.08 4.35 6.43
C ILE A 44 -7.51 3.87 6.26
N THR A 45 -8.18 3.52 7.35
CA THR A 45 -9.52 2.93 7.33
C THR A 45 -10.61 3.97 7.53
N PHE A 46 -11.71 3.83 6.80
CA PHE A 46 -12.89 4.68 6.87
C PHE A 46 -14.06 3.98 7.59
N GLN A 47 -15.06 4.76 7.99
CA GLN A 47 -16.19 4.26 8.78
C GLN A 47 -17.07 3.25 8.03
N ASP A 48 -17.10 3.32 6.70
CA ASP A 48 -17.86 2.40 5.84
C ASP A 48 -17.12 1.08 5.57
N GLY A 49 -15.92 0.90 6.15
CA GLY A 49 -15.08 -0.28 5.97
C GLY A 49 -14.15 -0.21 4.77
N SER A 50 -14.26 0.82 3.92
CA SER A 50 -13.28 1.05 2.86
C SER A 50 -11.96 1.58 3.41
N TYR A 51 -10.88 1.45 2.65
CA TYR A 51 -9.56 1.94 3.11
C TYR A 51 -8.64 2.38 1.98
N LEU A 52 -7.64 3.18 2.34
CA LEU A 52 -6.45 3.39 1.51
C LEU A 52 -5.35 2.45 1.97
N GLU A 53 -4.72 1.76 1.03
CA GLU A 53 -3.52 0.97 1.26
C GLU A 53 -2.31 1.75 0.73
N LEU A 54 -1.52 2.31 1.65
CA LEU A 54 -0.20 2.84 1.33
C LEU A 54 0.74 1.66 1.22
N ILE A 55 1.39 1.47 0.08
CA ILE A 55 2.29 0.33 -0.15
C ILE A 55 3.63 0.81 -0.68
N ALA A 56 4.72 0.24 -0.19
CA ALA A 56 6.06 0.48 -0.71
C ALA A 56 6.85 -0.82 -0.80
N PHE A 57 7.94 -0.81 -1.55
CA PHE A 57 8.91 -1.90 -1.54
C PHE A 57 9.94 -1.66 -0.44
N TYR A 58 10.20 -2.65 0.41
CA TYR A 58 11.22 -2.54 1.48
C TYR A 58 12.64 -2.86 0.99
N GLU A 59 12.77 -3.34 -0.24
CA GLU A 59 14.02 -3.43 -0.99
C GLU A 59 13.83 -2.67 -2.29
N ALA A 60 14.88 -2.02 -2.80
CA ALA A 60 14.80 -1.33 -4.09
C ALA A 60 14.34 -2.33 -5.15
N ALA A 61 13.10 -2.18 -5.61
CA ALA A 61 12.63 -2.94 -6.74
C ALA A 61 13.46 -2.51 -7.95
N ASP A 62 14.23 -3.43 -8.52
CA ASP A 62 14.88 -3.17 -9.80
C ASP A 62 13.77 -2.83 -10.82
N PRO A 63 13.71 -1.59 -11.36
CA PRO A 63 12.61 -1.16 -12.21
C PRO A 63 12.43 -2.07 -13.43
N CYS A 64 13.51 -2.73 -13.86
CA CYS A 64 13.48 -3.71 -14.93
C CYS A 64 12.75 -5.00 -14.53
N LEU A 65 12.85 -5.45 -13.28
CA LEU A 65 12.21 -6.69 -12.81
C LEU A 65 10.70 -6.56 -12.59
N LEU A 66 10.19 -5.33 -12.42
CA LEU A 66 8.75 -5.06 -12.27
C LEU A 66 7.97 -5.19 -13.58
N TYR A 67 8.64 -5.15 -14.74
CA TYR A 67 8.03 -5.26 -16.07
C TYR A 67 8.33 -6.58 -16.81
N THR A 68 9.21 -7.44 -16.28
CA THR A 68 9.66 -8.66 -16.99
C THR A 68 9.18 -9.97 -16.38
N SER A 69 8.28 -9.98 -15.40
CA SER A 69 7.64 -11.23 -15.00
C SER A 69 6.70 -11.67 -16.13
N PRO A 70 6.97 -12.79 -16.85
CA PRO A 70 5.96 -13.36 -17.71
C PRO A 70 4.78 -13.71 -16.80
N ILE A 71 3.59 -13.25 -17.18
CA ILE A 71 2.35 -13.75 -16.60
C ILE A 71 2.34 -15.25 -16.92
N SER A 72 2.80 -16.07 -15.98
CA SER A 72 2.74 -17.52 -16.11
C SER A 72 1.28 -17.90 -16.21
N ARG A 73 0.99 -18.53 -17.33
CA ARG A 73 -0.28 -19.13 -17.74
C ARG A 73 -0.87 -20.06 -16.70
#